data_AF-A0A485J8E9-F1
#
_entry.id   AF-A0A485J8E9-F1
#
_cell.length_a   1.000
_cell.length_b   1.000
_cell.length_c   1.000
_cell.angle_alpha   90.00
_cell.angle_beta   90.00
_cell.angle_gamma   90.00
#
_symmetry.space_group_name_H-M   'P 1'
#
loop_
_entity.id
_entity.type
_entity.pdbx_description
1 polymer ?
#
loop_
_entity_poly.entity_id
_entity_poly.type
_entity_poly.pdbx_seq_one_letter_code
_entity_poly.pdbx_strand_id
1 'polypeptide(L)'
;MTNCVRITITGLPFKVTNYFEFIARETRELMAQLGVTRLVDLIGRTDLLKELDGFTAKQQKLALSKLLETAEPHAGKALYCTENNPPLITAC
;
A
#
# COMPACT_ATOMS: atom_id res chain seq x y z
N MET A 1 -17.12 -34.86 7.87
CA MET A 1 -15.77 -34.84 7.25
C MET A 1 -15.70 -33.64 6.35
N THR A 2 -15.28 -32.50 6.90
CA THR A 2 -15.21 -31.23 6.17
C THR A 2 -13.90 -31.22 5.39
N ASN A 3 -13.99 -31.15 4.07
CA ASN A 3 -12.83 -31.09 3.17
C ASN A 3 -12.06 -29.79 3.41
N CYS A 4 -11.03 -29.86 4.23
CA CYS A 4 -10.03 -28.81 4.35
C CYS A 4 -9.19 -28.83 3.07
N VAL A 5 -9.50 -27.94 2.14
CA VAL A 5 -8.70 -27.73 0.94
C VAL A 5 -7.34 -27.21 1.38
N ARG A 6 -6.33 -28.09 1.42
CA ARG A 6 -4.92 -27.68 1.55
C ARG A 6 -4.58 -26.82 0.33
N ILE A 7 -4.53 -25.52 0.52
CA ILE A 7 -3.88 -24.61 -0.43
C ILE A 7 -2.38 -24.93 -0.35
N THR A 8 -1.96 -25.94 -1.11
CA THR A 8 -0.54 -26.22 -1.29
C THR A 8 -0.06 -25.19 -2.30
N ILE A 9 0.44 -24.06 -1.81
CA ILE A 9 1.09 -23.05 -2.66
C ILE A 9 2.37 -23.70 -3.17
N THR A 10 2.28 -24.36 -4.32
CA THR A 10 3.40 -24.94 -5.05
C THR A 10 4.17 -23.82 -5.75
N GLY A 11 4.80 -22.98 -4.93
CA GLY A 11 5.62 -21.85 -5.35
C GLY A 11 6.52 -21.48 -4.18
N LEU A 12 7.71 -22.09 -4.15
CA LEU A 12 8.74 -22.04 -3.12
C LEU A 12 8.61 -20.82 -2.17
N PRO A 13 8.28 -20.98 -0.86
CA PRO A 13 8.06 -19.87 0.07
C PRO A 13 9.22 -18.85 0.11
N PHE A 14 10.43 -19.32 -0.21
CA PHE A 14 11.61 -18.50 -0.43
C PHE A 14 11.44 -17.44 -1.53
N LYS A 15 10.80 -17.76 -2.67
CA LYS A 15 10.58 -16.79 -3.76
C LYS A 15 9.66 -15.64 -3.34
N VAL A 16 8.61 -15.95 -2.57
CA VAL A 16 7.69 -14.95 -2.03
C VAL A 16 8.41 -14.06 -1.02
N THR A 17 9.22 -14.66 -0.15
CA THR A 17 10.04 -13.93 0.82
C THR A 17 10.97 -12.94 0.12
N ASN A 18 11.74 -13.42 -0.86
CA ASN A 18 12.67 -12.56 -1.60
C ASN A 18 11.95 -11.45 -2.36
N TYR A 19 10.78 -11.73 -2.94
CA TYR A 19 9.98 -10.72 -3.62
C TYR A 19 9.61 -9.57 -2.67
N PHE A 20 9.07 -9.87 -1.49
CA PHE A 20 8.74 -8.84 -0.52
C PHE A 20 9.97 -8.13 0.04
N GLU A 21 11.08 -8.83 0.19
CA GLU A 21 12.34 -8.24 0.65
C GLU A 21 12.88 -7.19 -0.33
N PHE A 22 12.78 -7.46 -1.64
CA PHE A 22 13.14 -6.50 -2.68
C PHE A 22 12.19 -5.30 -2.72
N ILE A 23 10.88 -5.53 -2.68
CA ILE A 23 9.88 -4.44 -2.63
C ILE A 23 10.09 -3.55 -1.40
N ALA A 24 10.33 -4.15 -0.23
CA ALA A 24 10.57 -3.40 1.01
C ALA A 24 11.87 -2.60 0.95
N ARG A 25 12.92 -3.12 0.30
CA ARG A 25 14.19 -2.41 0.09
C ARG A 25 14.00 -1.20 -0.82
N GLU A 26 13.41 -1.38 -1.99
CA GLU A 26 13.14 -0.27 -2.93
C GLU A 26 12.28 0.81 -2.29
N THR A 27 11.22 0.40 -1.56
CA THR A 27 10.37 1.35 -0.83
C THR A 27 11.18 2.17 0.18
N ARG A 28 12.10 1.55 0.92
CA ARG A 28 12.98 2.28 1.87
C ARG A 28 13.96 3.22 1.18
N GLU A 29 14.46 2.87 0.00
CA GLU A 29 15.33 3.74 -0.79
C GLU A 29 14.57 4.99 -1.27
N LEU A 30 13.33 4.82 -1.74
CA LEU A 30 12.45 5.95 -2.10
C LEU A 30 12.11 6.81 -0.88
N MET A 31 11.78 6.20 0.27
CA MET A 31 11.54 6.91 1.52
C MET A 31 12.76 7.74 1.95
N ALA A 32 13.97 7.20 1.80
CA ALA A 32 15.20 7.92 2.11
C ALA A 32 15.43 9.13 1.19
N GLN A 33 15.10 9.01 -0.10
CA GLN A 33 15.15 10.14 -1.05
C GLN A 33 14.17 11.25 -0.66
N LEU A 34 13.02 10.89 -0.09
CA LEU A 34 12.02 11.83 0.44
C LEU A 34 12.36 12.35 1.85
N GLY A 35 13.40 11.82 2.50
CA GLY A 35 13.79 12.19 3.87
C GLY A 35 12.85 11.66 4.97
N VAL A 36 12.10 10.60 4.68
CA VAL A 36 11.12 10.01 5.61
C VAL A 36 11.63 8.69 6.18
N THR A 37 11.47 8.50 7.50
CA THR A 37 11.98 7.33 8.21
C THR A 37 10.93 6.25 8.47
N ARG A 38 9.64 6.63 8.57
CA ARG A 38 8.54 5.68 8.82
C ARG A 38 7.50 5.72 7.71
N LEU A 39 7.06 4.54 7.26
CA LEU A 39 6.07 4.43 6.18
C LEU A 39 4.72 5.10 6.55
N VAL A 40 4.35 5.05 7.83
CA VAL A 40 3.11 5.67 8.33
C VAL A 40 3.07 7.19 8.12
N ASP A 41 4.22 7.84 8.04
CA ASP A 41 4.32 9.29 7.84
C ASP A 41 4.03 9.70 6.39
N LEU A 42 3.99 8.73 5.45
CA LEU A 42 3.59 8.94 4.06
C LEU A 42 2.10 8.72 3.82
N ILE A 43 1.40 8.04 4.72
CA ILE A 43 -0.01 7.68 4.52
C ILE A 43 -0.86 8.94 4.56
N GLY A 44 -1.52 9.24 3.43
CA GLY A 44 -2.37 10.43 3.27
C GLY A 44 -1.65 11.69 2.78
N ARG A 45 -0.32 11.66 2.62
CA ARG A 45 0.49 12.80 2.12
C ARG A 45 0.41 12.95 0.60
N THR A 46 -0.73 13.40 0.10
CA THR A 46 -0.95 13.65 -1.33
C THR A 46 -0.18 14.87 -1.84
N ASP A 47 0.30 15.73 -0.95
CA ASP A 47 1.15 16.89 -1.26
C ASP A 47 2.52 16.51 -1.83
N LEU A 48 2.99 15.28 -1.59
CA LEU A 48 4.22 14.75 -2.17
C LEU A 48 4.04 14.29 -3.62
N LEU A 49 2.80 14.24 -4.12
CA LEU A 49 2.47 13.81 -5.46
C LEU A 49 2.23 15.02 -6.36
N LYS A 50 2.77 14.94 -7.57
CA LYS A 50 2.55 15.94 -8.62
C LYS A 50 1.94 15.27 -9.84
N GLU A 51 0.85 15.85 -10.33
CA GLU A 51 0.26 15.47 -11.61
C GLU A 51 1.23 15.80 -12.75
N LEU A 52 1.45 14.82 -13.63
CA LEU A 52 2.28 14.97 -14.82
C LEU A 52 1.38 15.15 -16.04
N ASP A 53 1.89 15.89 -17.03
CA ASP A 53 1.17 16.10 -18.27
C ASP A 53 0.92 14.77 -19.01
N GLY A 54 -0.32 14.59 -19.48
CA GLY A 54 -0.71 13.41 -20.23
C GLY A 54 -0.03 13.34 -21.60
N PHE A 55 0.50 12.17 -21.95
CA PHE A 55 1.11 11.92 -23.27
C PHE A 55 0.07 11.75 -24.38
N THR A 56 -1.16 11.36 -24.02
CA THR A 56 -2.25 11.13 -24.97
C THR A 56 -3.41 12.09 -24.75
N ALA A 57 -4.18 12.37 -25.80
CA ALA A 57 -5.39 13.20 -25.74
C ALA A 57 -6.46 12.65 -24.77
N LYS A 58 -6.42 11.35 -24.43
CA LYS A 58 -7.31 10.77 -23.40
C LYS A 58 -6.82 11.09 -21.99
N GLN A 59 -5.51 10.98 -21.75
CA GLN A 59 -4.92 11.29 -20.44
C GLN A 59 -5.05 12.77 -20.09
N GLN A 60 -4.89 13.66 -21.07
CA GLN A 60 -5.07 15.11 -20.88
C GLN A 60 -6.49 15.52 -20.49
N LYS A 61 -7.47 14.62 -20.64
CA LYS A 61 -8.87 14.84 -20.21
C LYS A 61 -9.16 14.30 -18.81
N LEU A 62 -8.19 13.65 -18.17
CA LEU A 62 -8.34 13.20 -16.78
C LEU A 62 -8.15 14.40 -15.86
N ALA A 63 -9.06 14.53 -14.88
CA ALA A 63 -8.92 15.49 -13.80
C ALA A 63 -8.59 14.70 -12.53
N LEU A 64 -7.32 14.69 -12.13
CA LEU A 64 -6.85 13.94 -10.95
C LEU A 64 -6.94 14.74 -9.64
N SER A 65 -7.39 16.00 -9.69
CA SER A 65 -7.50 16.87 -8.53
C SER A 65 -8.19 16.21 -7.34
N LYS A 66 -9.33 15.53 -7.56
CA LYS A 66 -10.08 14.82 -6.51
C LYS A 66 -9.32 13.66 -5.87
N LEU A 67 -8.37 13.05 -6.58
CA LEU A 67 -7.53 11.99 -6.04
C LEU A 67 -6.37 12.55 -5.21
N LEU A 68 -5.94 13.78 -5.49
CA LEU A 68 -4.84 14.46 -4.81
C LEU A 68 -5.32 15.29 -3.60
N GLU A 69 -6.61 15.34 -3.32
CA GLU A 69 -7.15 15.93 -2.09
C GLU A 69 -6.64 15.14 -0.88
N THR A 70 -6.06 15.85 0.09
CA THR A 70 -5.59 15.24 1.34
C THR A 70 -6.79 14.77 2.15
N ALA A 71 -6.84 13.47 2.43
CA ALA A 71 -7.92 12.89 3.23
C ALA A 71 -7.74 13.28 4.70
N GLU A 72 -8.73 13.99 5.26
CA GLU A 72 -8.82 14.16 6.71
C GLU A 72 -9.48 12.92 7.33
N PRO A 73 -8.86 12.32 8.37
CA PRO A 73 -9.48 11.21 9.05
C PRO A 73 -10.76 11.69 9.75
N HIS A 74 -11.77 10.82 9.79
CA HIS A 74 -12.98 11.12 10.55
C HIS A 74 -12.63 11.29 12.03
N ALA A 75 -13.35 12.16 12.74
CA ALA A 75 -13.13 12.41 14.16
C ALA A 75 -13.02 11.10 14.96
N GLY A 76 -11.91 10.93 15.68
CA GLY A 76 -11.62 9.74 16.47
C GLY A 76 -11.06 8.53 15.70
N LYS A 77 -10.81 8.64 14.39
CA LYS A 77 -10.14 7.59 13.59
C LYS A 77 -8.71 7.98 13.25
N ALA A 78 -7.82 6.99 13.18
CA ALA A 78 -6.46 7.18 12.67
C ALA A 78 -6.44 7.11 11.14
N LEU A 79 -5.41 7.72 10.52
CA LEU A 79 -5.17 7.64 9.07
C LEU A 79 -4.75 6.25 8.60
N TYR A 80 -4.24 5.43 9.51
CA TYR A 80 -3.78 4.08 9.25
C TYR A 80 -4.32 3.12 10.31
N CYS A 81 -4.33 1.82 10.00
CA CYS A 81 -4.81 0.82 10.94
C CYS A 81 -3.89 0.77 12.17
N THR A 82 -4.44 1.11 13.33
CA THR A 82 -3.76 1.06 14.64
C THR A 82 -4.16 -0.15 15.46
N GLU A 83 -5.18 -0.88 15.03
CA GLU A 83 -5.73 -2.05 15.71
C GLU A 83 -5.13 -3.34 15.14
N ASN A 84 -5.04 -4.37 15.99
CA ASN A 84 -4.64 -5.70 15.53
C ASN A 84 -5.75 -6.29 14.65
N ASN A 85 -5.40 -6.70 13.42
CA ASN A 85 -6.32 -7.39 12.51
C ASN A 85 -6.02 -8.90 12.54
N PRO A 86 -6.62 -9.67 13.47
CA PRO A 86 -6.36 -11.10 13.55
C PRO A 86 -6.75 -11.76 12.21
N PRO A 87 -5.99 -12.77 11.78
CA PRO A 87 -6.29 -13.45 10.54
C PRO A 87 -7.62 -14.19 10.68
N LEU A 88 -8.46 -14.11 9.63
CA LEU A 88 -9.80 -14.72 9.64
C LEU A 88 -9.78 -16.27 9.69
N ILE A 89 -8.59 -16.89 9.72
CA ILE A 89 -8.38 -18.34 9.81
C ILE A 89 -8.33 -18.88 11.26
N THR A 90 -8.47 -18.03 12.28
CA THR A 90 -8.42 -18.47 13.70
C THR A 90 -9.78 -18.96 14.24
N ALA A 91 -10.84 -19.00 13.41
CA ALA A 91 -12.14 -19.54 13.78
C ALA A 91 -12.34 -20.96 13.20
N CYS A 92 -11.74 -21.95 13.85
CA CYS A 92 -12.07 -23.38 13.75
C CYS A 92 -11.89 -24.04 15.11
#